data_AF-A0AAW0X0A7-F1
#
_entry.id   AF-A0AAW0X0A7-F1
#
_cell.length_a   1.000
_cell.length_b   1.000
_cell.length_c   1.000
_cell.angle_alpha   90.00
_cell.angle_beta   90.00
_cell.angle_gamma   90.00
#
_symmetry.space_group_name_H-M   'P 1'
#
loop_
_entity.id
_entity.type
_entity.pdbx_description
1 polymer ?
#
loop_
_entity_poly.entity_id
_entity_poly.type
_entity_poly.pdbx_seq_one_letter_code
_entity_poly.pdbx_strand_id
1 'polypeptide(L)'
;MSENAPFAAGASFYGVSDLELLVNDTHKFESRYMETLVGSIHTQKHLYDARSPIKNAKKLGKPTIFFQGSEDKIVIPSHSKDMYDIVKNKGLPSAYILFEGEAHGFIKPENIKSSLVDELYFFSQVLDFTLADVTSDLVIDNLESWKEKHH
;
A
#
# COMPACT_ATOMS: atom_id res chain seq x y z
N MET A 1 -21.40 0.10 2.42
CA MET A 1 -20.19 -0.74 2.32
C MET A 1 -20.23 -1.38 0.93
N SER A 2 -19.14 -1.42 0.18
CA SER A 2 -19.14 -2.11 -1.12
C SER A 2 -19.17 -3.61 -0.84
N GLU A 3 -20.35 -4.23 -0.95
CA GLU A 3 -20.61 -5.64 -0.62
C GLU A 3 -19.83 -6.66 -1.48
N ASN A 4 -19.10 -6.23 -2.52
CA ASN A 4 -18.38 -7.11 -3.45
C ASN A 4 -16.92 -6.71 -3.69
N ALA A 5 -16.13 -6.50 -2.63
CA ALA A 5 -14.67 -6.48 -2.79
C ALA A 5 -14.17 -7.94 -2.81
N PRO A 6 -13.58 -8.43 -3.91
CA PRO A 6 -13.23 -9.85 -4.07
C PRO A 6 -12.08 -10.32 -3.15
N PHE A 7 -11.38 -9.38 -2.51
CA PHE A 7 -10.25 -9.65 -1.62
C PHE A 7 -10.63 -9.38 -0.16
N ALA A 8 -10.18 -10.27 0.74
CA ALA A 8 -10.40 -10.13 2.18
C ALA A 8 -9.37 -9.21 2.86
N ALA A 9 -8.14 -9.15 2.33
CA ALA A 9 -7.04 -8.29 2.78
C ALA A 9 -6.08 -8.02 1.61
N GLY A 10 -5.08 -7.15 1.79
CA GLY A 10 -4.04 -6.91 0.78
C GLY A 10 -2.70 -6.48 1.37
N ALA A 11 -1.66 -6.59 0.55
CA ALA A 11 -0.33 -6.05 0.81
C ALA A 11 0.10 -5.18 -0.37
N SER A 12 0.68 -4.02 -0.09
CA SER A 12 1.12 -3.05 -1.10
C SER A 12 2.61 -2.76 -0.92
N PHE A 13 3.39 -3.05 -1.95
CA PHE A 13 4.83 -2.80 -1.99
C PHE A 13 5.08 -1.62 -2.93
N TYR A 14 5.68 -0.53 -2.41
CA TYR A 14 6.09 0.67 -3.16
C TYR A 14 5.07 1.08 -4.24
N GLY A 15 3.80 1.13 -3.83
CA GLY A 15 2.65 1.22 -4.74
C GLY A 15 2.30 2.64 -5.14
N VAL A 16 2.04 2.87 -6.42
CA VAL A 16 1.58 4.17 -6.93
C VAL A 16 0.16 4.47 -6.45
N SER A 17 -0.01 5.53 -5.66
CA SER A 17 -1.33 5.94 -5.14
C SER A 17 -1.92 7.20 -5.79
N ASP A 18 -1.10 8.08 -6.35
CA ASP A 18 -1.53 9.32 -7.00
C ASP A 18 -0.78 9.48 -8.34
N LEU A 19 -1.50 9.31 -9.45
CA LEU A 19 -0.91 9.38 -10.78
C LEU A 19 -0.44 10.79 -11.16
N GLU A 20 -1.07 11.84 -10.61
CA GLU A 20 -0.68 13.22 -10.86
C GLU A 20 0.61 13.55 -10.10
N LEU A 21 0.70 13.14 -8.83
CA LEU A 21 1.94 13.23 -8.06
C LEU A 21 3.08 12.48 -8.74
N LEU A 22 2.83 11.23 -9.17
CA LEU A 22 3.83 10.42 -9.86
C LEU A 22 4.38 11.13 -11.11
N VAL A 23 3.51 11.72 -11.94
CA VAL A 23 3.95 12.45 -13.15
C VAL A 23 4.79 13.68 -12.81
N ASN A 24 4.44 14.39 -11.74
CA ASN A 24 5.17 15.60 -11.33
C ASN A 24 6.55 15.27 -10.73
N ASP A 25 6.67 14.16 -9.99
CA ASP A 25 7.91 13.77 -9.33
C ASP A 25 8.86 13.01 -10.27
N THR A 26 8.33 12.26 -11.24
CA THR A 26 9.13 11.52 -12.25
C THR A 26 9.54 12.41 -13.44
N HIS A 27 10.31 13.46 -13.18
CA HIS A 27 10.73 14.37 -14.25
C HIS A 27 11.82 13.75 -15.16
N LYS A 28 11.42 13.39 -16.39
CA LYS A 28 12.15 13.33 -17.69
C LYS A 28 12.28 11.97 -18.40
N PHE A 29 12.18 10.82 -17.74
CA PHE A 29 12.28 9.52 -18.44
C PHE A 29 11.00 8.66 -18.40
N GLU A 30 10.19 8.76 -17.34
CA GLU A 30 8.99 7.93 -17.17
C GLU A 30 7.67 8.62 -17.57
N SER A 31 7.68 9.92 -17.89
CA SER A 31 6.46 10.65 -18.24
C SER A 31 5.72 10.04 -19.44
N ARG A 32 6.46 9.53 -20.44
CA ARG A 32 5.86 8.85 -21.61
C ARG A 32 5.26 7.48 -21.28
N TYR A 33 5.70 6.85 -20.19
CA TYR A 33 5.13 5.59 -19.73
C TYR A 33 3.70 5.82 -19.23
N MET A 34 3.50 6.87 -18.43
CA MET A 34 2.16 7.28 -17.99
C MET A 34 1.28 7.74 -19.16
N GLU A 35 1.83 8.44 -20.15
CA GLU A 35 1.06 8.80 -21.34
C GLU A 35 0.57 7.56 -22.12
N THR A 36 1.34 6.48 -22.13
CA THR A 36 0.95 5.22 -22.80
C THR A 36 -0.11 4.46 -22.00
N LEU A 37 0.00 4.44 -20.67
CA LEU A 37 -0.91 3.68 -19.80
C LEU A 37 -2.24 4.39 -19.51
N VAL A 38 -2.19 5.71 -19.36
CA VAL A 38 -3.34 6.52 -18.91
C VAL A 38 -3.82 7.47 -20.00
N GLY A 39 -2.89 8.04 -20.77
CA GLY A 39 -3.16 9.13 -21.71
C GLY A 39 -2.46 10.42 -21.28
N SER A 40 -2.46 11.46 -22.11
CA SER A 40 -1.75 12.69 -21.77
C SER A 40 -2.44 13.43 -20.62
N ILE A 41 -1.70 13.80 -19.58
CA ILE A 41 -2.25 14.52 -18.42
C ILE A 41 -2.86 15.88 -18.82
N HIS A 42 -2.37 16.50 -19.89
CA HIS A 42 -2.85 17.80 -20.37
C HIS A 42 -4.22 17.73 -21.04
N THR A 43 -4.56 16.62 -21.70
CA THR A 43 -5.84 16.46 -22.41
C THR A 43 -6.79 15.50 -21.70
N GLN A 44 -6.28 14.61 -20.86
CA GLN A 44 -7.02 13.50 -20.25
C GLN A 44 -6.88 13.48 -18.71
N LYS A 45 -6.72 14.64 -18.05
CA LYS A 45 -6.64 14.75 -16.57
C LYS A 45 -7.74 13.98 -15.83
N HIS A 46 -8.96 13.96 -16.37
CA HIS A 46 -10.08 13.22 -15.78
C HIS A 46 -9.78 11.71 -15.58
N LEU A 47 -8.93 11.10 -16.42
CA LEU A 47 -8.50 9.71 -16.26
C LEU A 47 -7.54 9.54 -15.08
N TYR A 48 -6.65 10.51 -14.85
CA TYR A 48 -5.77 10.52 -13.68
C TYR A 48 -6.60 10.61 -12.41
N ASP A 49 -7.55 11.54 -12.34
CA ASP A 49 -8.43 11.69 -11.18
C ASP A 49 -9.29 10.43 -10.95
N ALA A 50 -9.81 9.82 -12.02
CA ALA A 50 -10.63 8.63 -11.93
C ALA A 50 -9.86 7.37 -11.52
N ARG A 51 -8.59 7.24 -11.95
CA ARG A 51 -7.78 6.02 -11.79
C ARG A 51 -6.79 6.07 -10.64
N SER A 52 -6.44 7.25 -10.12
CA SER A 52 -5.59 7.38 -8.93
C SER A 52 -6.24 6.69 -7.71
N PRO A 53 -5.59 5.67 -7.11
CA PRO A 53 -6.11 4.99 -5.94
C PRO A 53 -6.50 5.93 -4.79
N ILE A 54 -5.71 6.97 -4.54
CA ILE A 54 -5.95 7.91 -3.44
C ILE A 54 -7.29 8.66 -3.57
N LYS A 55 -7.71 8.99 -4.80
CA LYS A 55 -9.00 9.66 -5.07
C LYS A 55 -10.19 8.74 -4.79
N ASN A 56 -9.95 7.43 -4.79
CA ASN A 56 -10.94 6.40 -4.50
C ASN A 56 -10.74 5.74 -3.12
N ALA A 57 -9.80 6.20 -2.30
CA ALA A 57 -9.44 5.55 -1.03
C ALA A 57 -10.62 5.48 -0.02
N LYS A 58 -11.63 6.34 -0.18
CA LYS A 58 -12.91 6.23 0.55
C LYS A 58 -13.64 4.91 0.31
N LYS A 59 -13.39 4.21 -0.80
CA LYS A 59 -13.96 2.90 -1.12
C LYS A 59 -13.16 1.72 -0.52
N LEU A 60 -11.93 1.94 -0.05
CA LEU A 60 -11.15 0.89 0.62
C LEU A 60 -11.88 0.42 1.88
N GLY A 61 -12.10 -0.88 1.99
CA GLY A 61 -12.88 -1.45 3.10
C GLY A 61 -12.24 -2.68 3.70
N LYS A 62 -10.97 -2.95 3.38
CA LYS A 62 -10.27 -4.18 3.71
C LYS A 62 -8.95 -3.86 4.41
N PRO A 63 -8.51 -4.72 5.34
CA PRO A 63 -7.18 -4.66 5.92
C PRO A 63 -6.08 -4.53 4.87
N THR A 64 -5.09 -3.67 5.10
CA THR A 64 -3.95 -3.55 4.18
C THR A 64 -2.65 -3.21 4.90
N ILE A 65 -1.57 -3.95 4.57
CA ILE A 65 -0.19 -3.64 4.96
C ILE A 65 0.55 -2.96 3.82
N PHE A 66 1.42 -2.01 4.16
CA PHE A 66 2.18 -1.21 3.21
C PHE A 66 3.68 -1.29 3.49
N PHE A 67 4.48 -1.54 2.45
CA PHE A 67 5.93 -1.62 2.51
C PHE A 67 6.57 -0.61 1.55
N GLN A 68 7.59 0.11 2.00
CA GLN A 68 8.21 1.18 1.23
C GLN A 68 9.71 1.27 1.54
N GLY A 69 10.53 1.61 0.54
CA GLY A 69 11.93 1.98 0.75
C GLY A 69 12.07 3.50 0.95
N SER A 70 12.91 3.95 1.89
CA SER A 70 13.09 5.38 2.18
C SER A 70 13.84 6.17 1.11
N GLU A 71 14.59 5.49 0.25
CA GLU A 71 15.35 6.07 -0.86
C GLU A 71 14.67 5.84 -2.23
N ASP A 72 13.41 5.39 -2.24
CA ASP A 72 12.64 5.20 -3.46
C ASP A 72 12.39 6.55 -4.16
N LYS A 73 12.96 6.68 -5.36
CA LYS A 73 12.82 7.86 -6.24
C LYS A 73 11.88 7.63 -7.41
N ILE A 74 11.35 6.41 -7.57
CA ILE A 74 10.36 6.08 -8.59
C ILE A 74 8.96 6.32 -8.02
N VAL A 75 8.68 5.71 -6.86
CA VAL A 75 7.44 5.90 -6.12
C VAL A 75 7.80 6.39 -4.72
N ILE A 76 7.77 7.71 -4.56
CA ILE A 76 8.23 8.33 -3.32
C ILE A 76 7.41 7.89 -2.09
N PRO A 77 8.00 7.88 -0.88
CA PRO A 77 7.36 7.29 0.29
C PRO A 77 5.98 7.84 0.69
N SER A 78 5.67 9.09 0.32
CA SER A 78 4.37 9.68 0.59
C SER A 78 3.21 8.87 -0.02
N HIS A 79 3.43 8.21 -1.17
CA HIS A 79 2.40 7.40 -1.82
C HIS A 79 1.84 6.31 -0.89
N SER A 80 2.73 5.52 -0.30
CA SER A 80 2.38 4.43 0.60
C SER A 80 1.92 4.97 1.96
N LYS A 81 2.57 6.02 2.47
CA LYS A 81 2.23 6.62 3.77
C LYS A 81 0.82 7.21 3.80
N ASP A 82 0.44 7.96 2.77
CA ASP A 82 -0.87 8.59 2.68
C ASP A 82 -1.99 7.54 2.61
N MET A 83 -1.77 6.45 1.86
CA MET A 83 -2.73 5.35 1.78
C MET A 83 -2.87 4.61 3.10
N TYR A 84 -1.76 4.34 3.79
CA TYR A 84 -1.79 3.79 5.15
C TYR A 84 -2.60 4.68 6.10
N ASP A 85 -2.36 5.99 6.11
CA ASP A 85 -3.08 6.91 7.00
C ASP A 85 -4.58 6.92 6.71
N ILE A 86 -4.98 6.84 5.44
CA ILE A 86 -6.40 6.74 5.09
C ILE A 86 -7.01 5.44 5.59
N VAL A 87 -6.35 4.28 5.42
CA VAL A 87 -6.86 2.99 5.88
C VAL A 87 -6.95 2.97 7.41
N LYS A 88 -5.90 3.43 8.09
CA LYS A 88 -5.84 3.57 9.55
C LYS A 88 -6.96 4.45 10.10
N ASN A 89 -7.14 5.64 9.55
CA ASN A 89 -8.16 6.59 10.01
C ASN A 89 -9.60 6.11 9.78
N LYS A 90 -9.79 5.10 8.93
CA LYS A 90 -11.09 4.43 8.74
C LYS A 90 -11.35 3.33 9.76
N GLY A 91 -10.42 3.10 10.70
CA GLY A 91 -10.53 2.05 11.71
C GLY A 91 -10.34 0.65 11.14
N LEU A 92 -9.68 0.51 9.99
CA LEU A 92 -9.36 -0.78 9.39
C LEU A 92 -7.97 -1.23 9.87
N PRO A 93 -7.73 -2.55 10.00
CA PRO A 93 -6.39 -3.05 10.29
C PRO A 93 -5.38 -2.62 9.24
N SER A 94 -4.29 -2.02 9.70
CA SER A 94 -3.26 -1.51 8.80
C SER A 94 -1.90 -1.50 9.46
N ALA A 95 -0.87 -1.72 8.67
CA ALA A 95 0.51 -1.55 9.10
C ALA A 95 1.32 -0.87 7.99
N TYR A 96 2.37 -0.14 8.37
CA TYR A 96 3.27 0.54 7.45
C TYR A 96 4.70 0.32 7.89
N ILE A 97 5.53 -0.17 6.96
CA ILE A 97 6.96 -0.38 7.17
C ILE A 97 7.73 0.44 6.15
N LEU A 98 8.59 1.31 6.66
CA LEU A 98 9.58 2.05 5.88
C LEU A 98 10.96 1.42 6.12
N PHE A 99 11.51 0.80 5.10
CA PHE A 99 12.85 0.22 5.16
C PHE A 99 13.90 1.27 4.83
N GLU A 100 14.73 1.61 5.82
CA GLU A 100 15.75 2.63 5.68
C GLU A 100 16.90 2.19 4.75
N GLY A 101 17.25 3.06 3.80
CA GLY A 101 18.28 2.81 2.80
C GLY A 101 17.92 1.74 1.78
N GLU A 102 16.63 1.49 1.57
CA GLU A 102 16.10 0.74 0.42
C GLU A 102 15.50 1.70 -0.60
N ALA A 103 15.65 1.38 -1.88
CA ALA A 103 15.07 2.14 -2.99
C ALA A 103 13.78 1.47 -3.52
N HIS A 104 13.52 1.55 -4.83
CA HIS A 104 12.41 0.85 -5.49
C HIS A 104 12.73 -0.64 -5.64
N GLY A 105 12.13 -1.48 -4.79
CA GLY A 105 12.47 -2.89 -4.65
C GLY A 105 13.55 -3.13 -3.60
N PHE A 106 13.29 -4.10 -2.70
CA PHE A 106 14.19 -4.41 -1.58
C PHE A 106 15.32 -5.32 -2.03
N ILE A 107 16.55 -4.95 -1.68
CA ILE A 107 17.75 -5.74 -2.03
C ILE A 107 18.46 -6.31 -0.81
N LYS A 108 18.29 -5.72 0.37
CA LYS A 108 18.92 -6.24 1.59
C LYS A 108 18.18 -7.51 2.03
N PRO A 109 18.88 -8.65 2.21
CA PRO A 109 18.25 -9.92 2.56
C PRO A 109 17.37 -9.84 3.82
N GLU A 110 17.78 -9.05 4.81
CA GLU A 110 17.02 -8.81 6.04
C GLU A 110 15.67 -8.14 5.78
N ASN A 111 15.60 -7.16 4.88
CA ASN A 111 14.37 -6.44 4.54
C ASN A 111 13.46 -7.29 3.66
N ILE A 112 14.03 -8.05 2.72
CA ILE A 112 13.27 -9.04 1.93
C ILE A 112 12.61 -10.04 2.89
N LYS A 113 13.39 -10.62 3.80
CA LYS A 113 12.88 -11.57 4.80
C LYS A 113 11.81 -10.94 5.69
N SER A 114 12.07 -9.75 6.25
CA SER A 114 11.10 -9.04 7.10
C SER A 114 9.80 -8.82 6.35
N SER A 115 9.86 -8.29 5.12
CA SER A 115 8.65 -7.99 4.36
C SER A 115 7.75 -9.22 4.12
N LEU A 116 8.32 -10.38 3.84
CA LEU A 116 7.58 -11.63 3.66
C LEU A 116 7.00 -12.16 4.99
N VAL A 117 7.80 -12.08 6.06
CA VAL A 117 7.37 -12.50 7.41
C VAL A 117 6.23 -11.62 7.92
N ASP A 118 6.37 -10.31 7.79
CA ASP A 118 5.40 -9.32 8.26
C ASP A 118 4.12 -9.36 7.42
N GLU A 119 4.22 -9.60 6.11
CA GLU A 119 3.06 -9.83 5.24
C GLU A 119 2.28 -11.08 5.68
N LEU A 120 2.97 -12.20 5.88
CA LEU A 120 2.34 -13.44 6.30
C LEU A 120 1.72 -13.31 7.70
N TYR A 121 2.44 -12.68 8.64
CA TYR A 121 1.94 -12.40 9.98
C TYR A 121 0.69 -11.52 9.92
N PHE A 122 0.72 -10.42 9.16
CA PHE A 122 -0.45 -9.55 8.97
C PHE A 122 -1.66 -10.33 8.48
N PHE A 123 -1.50 -11.16 7.44
CA PHE A 123 -2.59 -11.98 6.93
C PHE A 123 -3.09 -13.01 7.94
N SER A 124 -2.21 -13.65 8.72
CA SER A 124 -2.63 -14.57 9.79
C SER A 124 -3.54 -13.88 10.81
N GLN A 125 -3.23 -12.63 11.15
CA GLN A 125 -3.99 -11.88 12.15
C GLN A 125 -5.35 -11.41 11.64
N VAL A 126 -5.45 -11.01 10.37
CA VAL A 126 -6.69 -10.42 9.81
C VAL A 126 -7.62 -11.44 9.14
N LEU A 127 -7.07 -12.58 8.69
CA LEU A 127 -7.82 -13.70 8.10
C LEU A 127 -8.04 -14.85 9.08
N ASP A 128 -7.51 -14.73 10.31
CA ASP A 128 -7.65 -15.69 11.42
C ASP A 128 -7.27 -17.12 11.05
N PHE A 129 -6.01 -17.31 10.65
CA PHE A 129 -5.43 -18.64 10.46
C PHE A 129 -4.19 -18.85 11.34
N THR A 130 -3.94 -20.12 11.68
CA THR A 130 -2.76 -20.50 12.48
C THR A 130 -1.49 -20.28 11.68
N LEU A 131 -0.63 -19.39 12.16
CA LEU A 131 0.68 -19.15 11.60
C LEU A 131 1.63 -20.32 11.95
N ALA A 132 2.53 -20.67 11.02
CA ALA A 132 3.63 -21.60 11.29
C ALA A 132 4.65 -20.97 12.27
N ASP A 133 5.76 -21.65 12.55
CA ASP A 133 6.82 -21.21 13.50
C ASP A 133 7.61 -19.98 12.99
N VAL A 134 6.92 -18.85 12.82
CA VAL A 134 7.43 -17.56 12.38
C VAL A 134 6.88 -16.50 13.32
N THR A 135 7.77 -15.64 13.81
CA THR A 135 7.42 -14.52 14.69
C THR A 135 7.67 -13.21 13.97
N SER A 136 6.84 -12.20 14.25
CA SER A 136 6.96 -10.85 13.75
C SER A 136 6.66 -9.87 14.88
N ASP A 137 7.42 -8.78 14.93
CA ASP A 137 7.21 -7.65 15.85
C ASP A 137 6.29 -6.57 15.22
N LEU A 138 5.62 -6.90 14.12
CA LEU A 138 4.76 -5.98 13.39
C LEU A 138 3.63 -5.45 14.28
N VAL A 139 3.56 -4.13 14.37
CA VAL A 139 2.43 -3.43 14.97
C VAL A 139 1.33 -3.25 13.92
N ILE A 140 0.14 -3.79 14.21
CA ILE A 140 -1.04 -3.66 13.36
C ILE A 140 -2.04 -2.72 14.05
N ASP A 141 -2.21 -1.52 13.50
CA ASP A 141 -3.21 -0.58 13.99
C ASP A 141 -4.62 -1.16 13.85
N ASN A 142 -5.54 -0.80 14.75
CA ASN A 142 -6.96 -1.17 14.73
C ASN A 142 -7.28 -2.69 14.79
N LEU A 143 -6.30 -3.57 15.02
CA LEU A 143 -6.49 -5.02 14.97
C LEU A 143 -7.53 -5.55 15.97
N GLU A 144 -7.44 -5.15 17.24
CA GLU A 144 -8.34 -5.67 18.28
C GLU A 144 -9.80 -5.32 17.97
N SER A 145 -10.06 -4.05 17.65
CA SER A 145 -11.41 -3.59 17.28
C SER A 145 -11.97 -4.25 16.02
N TRP A 146 -11.09 -4.79 15.17
CA TRP A 146 -11.48 -5.55 13.99
C TRP A 146 -11.87 -6.99 14.36
N LYS A 147 -11.04 -7.65 15.17
CA LYS A 147 -11.31 -9.00 15.69
C LYS A 147 -12.63 -9.04 16.46
N GLU A 148 -12.89 -8.08 17.35
CA GLU A 148 -14.15 -7.98 18.10
C GLU A 148 -15.43 -7.91 17.23
N LYS A 149 -15.32 -7.44 15.99
CA LYS A 149 -16.47 -7.29 15.07
C LYS A 149 -16.66 -8.50 14.16
N HIS A 150 -15.66 -9.37 14.06
CA HIS A 150 -15.61 -10.46 13.09
C HIS A 150 -15.40 -11.84 13.75
N HIS A 151 -15.40 -11.89 15.09
CA HIS A 151 -15.51 -13.08 15.94
C HIS A 151 -16.72 -12.93 16.87
#